data_AF-A0A6P1GQD5-F1
#
_entry.id   AF-A0A6P1GQD5-F1
#
_cell.length_a   1.000
_cell.length_b   1.000
_cell.length_c   1.000
_cell.angle_alpha   90.00
_cell.angle_beta   90.00
_cell.angle_gamma   90.00
#
_symmetry.space_group_name_H-M   'P 1'
#
loop_
_entity.id
_entity.type
_entity.pdbx_description
1 polymer ?
#
loop_
_entity_poly.entity_id
_entity_poly.type
_entity_poly.pdbx_seq_one_letter_code
_entity_poly.pdbx_strand_id
1 'polypeptide(L)'
;MADNTEDKKAGKSSTKATQKPAQNAGLGLEGLGDLSSLLASPAAPEGGSGAPLELELALIDEDPHQPRKQFDENSLAEMAETIRARGVKTPISVRPNPKVEGRYLINHGARRYRASLLAEKVTIPGFIDPDYTEADQVIENLQRDALTAREIADYIGRELANGKKKGEIAKAIGKSPAFVTQHAALLDLPEPIAKAFQSGRCKDVTLIYDLVGLHKKHSEGVARWLADADQEITRGSVRLLKEFLESGLSGEAEEEAGDDEGNGGAGDDAGAEEEKEPKEEDPLKLKKAIVQVSHSKRPARLILNKRPSRDGVAWIKYEDSGEETEVDLGKVQLLALLEG
;
A
#
# COMPACT_ATOMS: atom_id res chain seq x y z
N MET A 1 -9.39 67.43 59.23
CA MET A 1 -8.12 68.04 59.71
C MET A 1 -7.02 67.09 59.30
N ALA A 2 -6.03 67.59 58.55
CA ALA A 2 -4.81 66.91 58.08
C ALA A 2 -5.06 65.70 57.16
N ASP A 3 -4.21 65.26 56.23
CA ASP A 3 -2.85 65.57 55.78
C ASP A 3 -2.75 64.87 54.39
N ASN A 4 -2.17 65.45 53.33
CA ASN A 4 -0.85 65.08 52.73
C ASN A 4 -0.73 63.59 52.32
N THR A 5 -0.17 63.15 51.18
CA THR A 5 0.70 63.72 50.13
C THR A 5 0.68 62.71 48.96
N GLU A 6 1.36 63.07 47.86
CA GLU A 6 1.92 62.19 46.80
C GLU A 6 0.99 61.77 45.65
N ASP A 7 1.42 61.72 44.40
CA ASP A 7 2.49 62.38 43.66
C ASP A 7 2.17 62.11 42.16
N LYS A 8 2.60 63.00 41.28
CA LYS A 8 2.79 62.85 39.82
C LYS A 8 1.94 61.83 39.02
N LYS A 9 1.16 62.35 38.04
CA LYS A 9 1.34 61.94 36.63
C LYS A 9 0.76 62.92 35.62
N ALA A 10 1.51 63.06 34.53
CA ALA A 10 1.36 64.02 33.46
C ALA A 10 0.03 63.95 32.70
N GLY A 11 -0.59 65.12 32.56
CA GLY A 11 -0.87 65.74 31.27
C GLY A 11 -1.65 64.94 30.23
N LYS A 12 -2.98 64.85 30.40
CA LYS A 12 -3.94 64.78 29.30
C LYS A 12 -4.14 66.18 28.70
N SER A 13 -4.19 66.25 27.37
CA SER A 13 -4.91 67.30 26.61
C SER A 13 -5.63 66.57 25.48
N SER A 14 -6.93 66.26 25.57
CA SER A 14 -8.05 67.13 25.13
C SER A 14 -7.82 67.67 23.71
N THR A 15 -8.62 67.32 22.70
CA THR A 15 -9.97 67.87 22.44
C THR A 15 -10.56 67.08 21.24
N LYS A 16 -11.79 66.54 21.34
CA LYS A 16 -13.13 67.10 21.07
C LYS A 16 -13.59 66.97 19.60
N ALA A 17 -14.72 66.28 19.48
CA ALA A 17 -15.47 65.79 18.33
C ALA A 17 -15.89 66.80 17.24
N THR A 18 -16.03 66.31 15.99
CA THR A 18 -17.25 66.51 15.15
C THR A 18 -17.37 65.49 13.99
N GLN A 19 -18.51 64.78 13.97
CA GLN A 19 -19.37 64.25 12.88
C GLN A 19 -18.85 63.63 11.54
N LYS A 20 -19.49 62.49 11.21
CA LYS A 20 -19.53 61.59 10.01
C LYS A 20 -19.58 62.28 8.62
N PRO A 21 -19.27 61.60 7.47
CA PRO A 21 -19.79 60.28 7.08
C PRO A 21 -18.80 59.28 6.45
N ALA A 22 -19.31 58.06 6.26
CA ALA A 22 -18.62 56.86 5.79
C ALA A 22 -18.01 57.00 4.39
N GLN A 23 -16.80 56.46 4.20
CA GLN A 23 -16.17 56.25 2.91
C GLN A 23 -15.85 54.75 2.75
N ASN A 24 -16.42 54.17 1.71
CA ASN A 24 -16.03 52.88 1.13
C ASN A 24 -14.53 52.92 0.82
N ALA A 25 -13.75 52.06 1.46
CA ALA A 25 -12.41 51.75 1.01
C ALA A 25 -12.53 50.80 -0.20
N GLY A 26 -12.58 51.40 -1.40
CA GLY A 26 -12.37 50.69 -2.65
C GLY A 26 -10.97 50.09 -2.65
N LEU A 27 -10.89 48.79 -2.94
CA LEU A 27 -9.65 48.09 -3.20
C LEU A 27 -9.04 48.69 -4.46
N GLY A 28 -7.87 49.33 -4.31
CA GLY A 28 -7.11 49.93 -5.40
C GLY A 28 -6.75 48.87 -6.45
N LEU A 29 -7.25 49.09 -7.67
CA LEU A 29 -7.21 48.17 -8.80
C LEU A 29 -6.48 48.84 -9.98
N GLU A 30 -5.38 49.54 -9.70
CA GLU A 30 -4.64 50.34 -10.68
C GLU A 30 -3.28 49.70 -11.07
N GLY A 31 -3.05 48.44 -10.68
CA GLY A 31 -1.85 47.68 -11.06
C GLY A 31 -2.13 46.39 -11.84
N LEU A 32 -3.39 46.08 -12.16
CA LEU A 32 -3.75 44.86 -12.87
C LEU A 32 -3.80 45.14 -14.37
N GLY A 33 -2.59 45.23 -14.94
CA GLY A 33 -2.40 45.14 -16.38
C GLY A 33 -2.93 43.81 -16.92
N ASP A 34 -3.81 43.92 -17.91
CA ASP A 34 -4.22 42.91 -18.88
C ASP A 34 -4.63 41.52 -18.38
N LEU A 35 -5.71 41.46 -17.60
CA LEU A 35 -6.49 40.24 -17.37
C LEU A 35 -7.24 39.74 -18.62
N SER A 36 -7.24 40.49 -19.73
CA SER A 36 -7.87 40.07 -20.99
C SER A 36 -7.09 38.93 -21.63
N SER A 37 -5.77 38.88 -21.42
CA SER A 37 -4.89 37.79 -21.89
C SER A 37 -5.04 36.47 -21.12
N LEU A 38 -5.54 36.49 -19.88
CA LEU A 38 -5.84 35.29 -19.07
C LEU A 38 -7.28 34.78 -19.25
N LEU A 39 -8.17 35.60 -19.84
CA LEU A 39 -9.50 35.20 -20.31
C LEU A 39 -9.50 34.79 -21.79
N ALA A 40 -8.37 34.95 -22.48
CA ALA A 40 -8.15 34.29 -23.76
C ALA A 40 -8.10 32.78 -23.48
N SER A 41 -9.23 32.13 -23.75
CA SER A 41 -9.34 30.67 -23.73
C SER A 41 -8.13 30.08 -24.45
N PRO A 42 -7.41 29.10 -23.87
CA PRO A 42 -6.48 28.33 -24.67
C PRO A 42 -7.29 27.81 -25.85
N ALA A 43 -6.82 28.11 -27.06
CA ALA A 43 -7.43 27.60 -28.28
C ALA A 43 -7.61 26.10 -28.08
N ALA A 44 -8.88 25.69 -27.96
CA ALA A 44 -9.22 24.29 -27.81
C ALA A 44 -8.58 23.55 -28.99
N PRO A 45 -7.92 22.41 -28.77
CA PRO A 45 -7.49 21.58 -29.88
C PRO A 45 -8.74 21.29 -30.72
N GLU A 46 -8.69 21.61 -32.01
CA GLU A 46 -9.78 21.34 -32.92
C GLU A 46 -9.99 19.81 -32.99
N GLY A 47 -11.03 19.34 -32.28
CA GLY A 47 -11.30 17.92 -32.09
C GLY A 47 -12.61 17.67 -31.36
N GLY A 48 -13.73 18.02 -31.99
CA GLY A 48 -15.05 17.45 -31.68
C GLY A 48 -15.82 18.11 -30.53
N SER A 49 -17.11 18.36 -30.77
CA SER A 49 -18.11 18.69 -29.74
C SER A 49 -17.95 17.81 -28.51
N GLY A 50 -18.17 18.34 -27.30
CA GLY A 50 -18.19 17.54 -26.05
C GLY A 50 -19.28 16.45 -25.97
N ALA A 51 -19.89 16.08 -27.10
CA ALA A 51 -20.74 14.92 -27.27
C ALA A 51 -19.86 13.67 -27.55
N PRO A 52 -20.23 12.50 -26.99
CA PRO A 52 -19.53 11.24 -27.26
C PRO A 52 -19.58 10.87 -28.75
N LEU A 53 -18.50 10.26 -29.26
CA LEU A 53 -18.43 9.71 -30.61
C LEU A 53 -19.07 8.32 -30.64
N GLU A 54 -19.78 7.98 -31.71
CA GLU A 54 -20.22 6.60 -31.96
C GLU A 54 -19.07 5.79 -32.57
N LEU A 55 -18.50 4.88 -31.78
CA LEU A 55 -17.36 4.06 -32.17
C LEU A 55 -17.84 2.68 -32.64
N GLU A 56 -17.32 2.20 -33.77
CA GLU A 56 -17.64 0.85 -34.25
C GLU A 56 -17.08 -0.22 -33.31
N LEU A 57 -17.95 -1.12 -32.84
CA LEU A 57 -17.56 -2.18 -31.90
C LEU A 57 -16.51 -3.13 -32.49
N ALA A 58 -16.50 -3.30 -33.82
CA ALA A 58 -15.54 -4.14 -34.54
C ALA A 58 -14.10 -3.59 -34.55
N LEU A 59 -13.93 -2.29 -34.33
CA LEU A 59 -12.63 -1.60 -34.29
C LEU A 59 -12.06 -1.50 -32.88
N ILE A 60 -12.79 -1.94 -31.86
CA ILE A 60 -12.40 -1.84 -30.45
C ILE A 60 -11.91 -3.21 -29.97
N ASP A 61 -10.74 -3.21 -29.34
CA ASP A 61 -10.12 -4.33 -28.67
C ASP A 61 -10.14 -4.15 -27.14
N GLU A 62 -10.30 -5.26 -26.42
CA GLU A 62 -10.07 -5.26 -24.98
C GLU A 62 -8.59 -5.42 -24.67
N ASP A 63 -8.12 -4.75 -23.62
CA ASP A 63 -6.77 -4.95 -23.11
C ASP A 63 -6.63 -6.37 -22.52
N PRO A 64 -5.71 -7.22 -23.04
CA PRO A 64 -5.50 -8.60 -22.55
C PRO A 64 -5.11 -8.69 -21.08
N HIS A 65 -4.59 -7.60 -20.52
CA HIS A 65 -4.12 -7.50 -19.14
C HIS A 65 -5.21 -7.04 -18.16
N GLN A 66 -6.47 -6.93 -18.59
CA GLN A 66 -7.56 -6.59 -17.69
C GLN A 66 -7.77 -7.69 -16.61
N PRO A 67 -7.70 -7.33 -15.32
CA PRO A 67 -7.68 -8.30 -14.22
C PRO A 67 -9.04 -8.99 -13.99
N ARG A 68 -10.15 -8.33 -14.32
CA ARG A 68 -11.50 -8.92 -14.22
C ARG A 68 -11.79 -9.77 -15.45
N LYS A 69 -11.36 -11.04 -15.44
CA LYS A 69 -11.71 -12.03 -16.48
C LYS A 69 -13.01 -12.76 -16.21
N GLN A 70 -13.42 -12.89 -14.95
CA GLN A 70 -14.68 -13.51 -14.54
C GLN A 70 -15.72 -12.42 -14.28
N PHE A 71 -16.75 -12.37 -15.12
CA PHE A 71 -17.96 -11.59 -14.87
C PHE A 71 -19.11 -12.56 -14.66
N ASP A 72 -20.03 -12.19 -13.76
CA ASP A 72 -21.31 -12.88 -13.63
C ASP A 72 -22.11 -12.71 -14.93
N GLU A 73 -22.31 -13.81 -15.65
CA GLU A 73 -23.03 -13.86 -16.93
C GLU A 73 -24.46 -13.32 -16.79
N ASN A 74 -25.11 -13.54 -15.63
CA ASN A 74 -26.45 -13.01 -15.37
C ASN A 74 -26.45 -11.49 -15.32
N SER A 75 -25.51 -10.91 -14.57
CA SER A 75 -25.36 -9.44 -14.48
C SER A 75 -25.01 -8.81 -15.84
N LEU A 76 -24.28 -9.52 -16.69
CA LEU A 76 -23.97 -9.05 -18.04
C LEU A 76 -25.20 -9.08 -18.95
N ALA A 77 -26.03 -10.14 -18.86
CA ALA A 77 -27.28 -10.27 -19.62
C ALA A 77 -28.31 -9.19 -19.26
N GLU A 78 -28.50 -8.90 -17.97
CA GLU A 78 -29.39 -7.82 -17.51
C GLU A 78 -28.98 -6.44 -18.07
N MET A 79 -27.67 -6.18 -18.11
CA MET A 79 -27.13 -4.96 -18.68
C MET A 79 -27.28 -4.91 -20.21
N ALA A 80 -27.13 -6.04 -20.89
CA ALA A 80 -27.40 -6.13 -22.33
C ALA A 80 -28.86 -5.81 -22.66
N GLU A 81 -29.81 -6.33 -21.87
CA GLU A 81 -31.23 -6.00 -22.01
C GLU A 81 -31.49 -4.50 -21.78
N THR A 82 -30.85 -3.92 -20.76
CA THR A 82 -30.95 -2.49 -20.49
C THR A 82 -30.39 -1.66 -21.66
N ILE A 83 -29.25 -2.05 -22.23
CA ILE A 83 -28.62 -1.38 -23.38
C ILE A 83 -29.47 -1.55 -24.65
N ARG A 84 -30.12 -2.71 -24.83
CA ARG A 84 -31.04 -2.95 -25.95
C ARG A 84 -32.22 -1.97 -25.88
N ALA A 85 -32.83 -1.81 -24.71
CA ALA A 85 -33.99 -0.97 -24.50
C ALA A 85 -33.69 0.54 -24.46
N ARG A 86 -32.55 0.95 -23.89
CA ARG A 86 -32.27 2.37 -23.56
C ARG A 86 -30.97 2.92 -24.13
N GLY A 87 -30.18 2.09 -24.81
CA GLY A 87 -28.85 2.44 -25.27
C GLY A 87 -27.84 2.55 -24.12
N VAL A 88 -26.60 2.89 -24.48
CA VAL A 88 -25.51 3.10 -23.52
C VAL A 88 -25.54 4.55 -23.04
N LYS A 89 -25.91 4.77 -21.76
CA LYS A 89 -26.03 6.13 -21.19
C LYS A 89 -24.69 6.78 -20.88
N THR A 90 -23.73 5.98 -20.40
CA THR A 90 -22.41 6.47 -20.01
C THR A 90 -21.40 5.97 -21.03
N PRO A 91 -20.74 6.86 -21.77
CA PRO A 91 -19.79 6.49 -22.81
C PRO A 91 -18.63 5.63 -22.29
N ILE A 92 -18.01 4.87 -23.18
CA ILE A 92 -16.73 4.21 -22.90
C ILE A 92 -15.57 5.18 -23.13
N SER A 93 -14.40 4.90 -22.55
CA SER A 93 -13.16 5.60 -22.90
C SER A 93 -12.24 4.61 -23.59
N VAL A 94 -11.66 5.03 -24.72
CA VAL A 94 -10.73 4.24 -25.52
C VAL A 94 -9.50 5.06 -25.88
N ARG A 95 -8.40 4.39 -26.20
CA ARG A 95 -7.19 5.00 -26.78
C ARG A 95 -6.83 4.32 -28.11
N PRO A 96 -6.04 4.94 -28.98
CA PRO A 96 -5.51 4.27 -30.17
C PRO A 96 -4.75 2.98 -29.79
N ASN A 97 -4.94 1.91 -30.56
CA ASN A 97 -4.22 0.66 -30.35
C ASN A 97 -2.76 0.82 -30.84
N PRO A 98 -1.74 0.66 -29.99
CA PRO A 98 -0.34 0.85 -30.38
C PRO A 98 0.18 -0.26 -31.30
N LYS A 99 -0.52 -1.41 -31.38
CA LYS A 99 -0.11 -2.58 -32.19
C LYS A 99 -0.79 -2.64 -33.55
N VAL A 100 -1.98 -2.04 -33.69
CA VAL A 100 -2.78 -2.12 -34.92
C VAL A 100 -3.39 -0.76 -35.22
N GLU A 101 -2.93 -0.15 -36.31
CA GLU A 101 -3.42 1.15 -36.78
C GLU A 101 -4.93 1.10 -37.11
N GLY A 102 -5.65 2.18 -36.77
CA GLY A 102 -7.09 2.29 -36.99
C GLY A 102 -7.97 1.50 -36.01
N ARG A 103 -7.37 0.78 -35.05
CA ARG A 103 -8.09 0.12 -33.94
C ARG A 103 -7.94 0.90 -32.64
N TYR A 104 -8.83 0.63 -31.70
CA TYR A 104 -8.85 1.24 -30.37
C TYR A 104 -8.71 0.19 -29.28
N LEU A 105 -8.11 0.55 -28.16
CA LEU A 105 -8.08 -0.24 -26.93
C LEU A 105 -8.97 0.39 -25.87
N ILE A 106 -9.76 -0.41 -25.16
CA ILE A 106 -10.62 0.07 -24.08
C ILE A 106 -9.79 0.49 -22.86
N ASN A 107 -9.95 1.74 -22.45
CA ASN A 107 -9.45 2.28 -21.19
C ASN A 107 -10.46 1.94 -20.06
N HIS A 108 -11.73 2.31 -20.27
CA HIS A 108 -12.82 2.10 -19.31
C HIS A 108 -14.13 1.68 -19.97
N GLY A 109 -14.88 0.84 -19.26
CA GLY A 109 -16.23 0.43 -19.67
C GLY A 109 -16.29 -0.90 -20.41
N ALA A 110 -15.33 -1.81 -20.22
CA ALA A 110 -15.32 -3.16 -20.82
C ALA A 110 -16.66 -3.92 -20.65
N ARG A 111 -17.30 -3.81 -19.47
CA ARG A 111 -18.63 -4.40 -19.25
C ARG A 111 -19.71 -3.84 -20.18
N ARG A 112 -19.69 -2.53 -20.47
CA ARG A 112 -20.62 -1.88 -21.39
C ARG A 112 -20.34 -2.28 -22.83
N TYR A 113 -19.06 -2.38 -23.20
CA TYR A 113 -18.64 -2.92 -24.49
C TYR A 113 -19.17 -4.33 -24.72
N ARG A 114 -18.89 -5.27 -23.80
CA ARG A 114 -19.38 -6.66 -23.88
C ARG A 114 -20.91 -6.75 -23.90
N ALA A 115 -21.59 -6.00 -23.03
CA ALA A 115 -23.06 -5.98 -23.01
C ALA A 115 -23.64 -5.36 -24.30
N SER A 116 -22.93 -4.44 -24.96
CA SER A 116 -23.34 -3.88 -26.25
C SER A 116 -23.17 -4.89 -27.39
N LEU A 117 -22.13 -5.73 -27.34
CA LEU A 117 -22.00 -6.88 -28.26
C LEU A 117 -23.17 -7.86 -28.09
N LEU A 118 -23.52 -8.21 -26.85
CA LEU A 118 -24.68 -9.08 -26.55
C LEU A 118 -26.03 -8.43 -26.90
N ALA A 119 -26.10 -7.10 -26.87
CA ALA A 119 -27.26 -6.34 -27.30
C ALA A 119 -27.32 -6.14 -28.83
N GLU A 120 -26.40 -6.77 -29.58
CA GLU A 120 -26.30 -6.73 -31.05
C GLU A 120 -26.19 -5.30 -31.61
N LYS A 121 -25.51 -4.42 -30.87
CA LYS A 121 -25.19 -3.08 -31.36
C LYS A 121 -24.06 -3.14 -32.39
N VAL A 122 -24.05 -2.18 -33.30
CA VAL A 122 -22.95 -1.98 -34.27
C VAL A 122 -21.95 -0.96 -33.75
N THR A 123 -22.45 0.09 -33.09
CA THR A 123 -21.66 1.18 -32.51
C THR A 123 -21.90 1.31 -31.00
N ILE A 124 -20.97 1.97 -30.32
CA ILE A 124 -21.06 2.33 -28.90
C ILE A 124 -20.57 3.77 -28.69
N PRO A 125 -21.29 4.60 -27.91
CA PRO A 125 -20.81 5.95 -27.58
C PRO A 125 -19.54 5.88 -26.73
N GLY A 126 -18.53 6.66 -27.10
CA GLY A 126 -17.25 6.71 -26.42
C GLY A 126 -16.46 7.99 -26.66
N PHE A 127 -15.41 8.17 -25.87
CA PHE A 127 -14.40 9.21 -26.05
C PHE A 127 -13.07 8.56 -26.40
N ILE A 128 -12.33 9.20 -27.31
CA ILE A 128 -10.95 8.82 -27.63
C ILE A 128 -10.05 9.69 -26.77
N ASP A 129 -9.35 9.06 -25.85
CA ASP A 129 -8.34 9.66 -24.99
C ASP A 129 -6.96 9.14 -25.44
N PRO A 130 -6.27 9.87 -26.36
CA PRO A 130 -5.01 9.41 -26.93
C PRO A 130 -3.86 9.45 -25.93
N ASP A 131 -3.97 10.28 -24.89
CA ASP A 131 -2.95 10.47 -23.87
C ASP A 131 -3.06 9.44 -22.73
N TYR A 132 -4.14 8.64 -22.71
CA TYR A 132 -4.36 7.63 -21.68
C TYR A 132 -3.28 6.55 -21.69
N THR A 133 -2.48 6.53 -20.63
CA THR A 133 -1.36 5.59 -20.48
C THR A 133 -1.75 4.36 -19.68
N GLU A 134 -0.97 3.28 -19.79
CA GLU A 134 -1.12 2.12 -18.89
C GLU A 134 -0.89 2.52 -17.42
N ALA A 135 -0.09 3.56 -17.16
CA ALA A 135 0.10 4.08 -15.81
C ALA A 135 -1.22 4.65 -15.25
N ASP A 136 -2.01 5.38 -16.03
CA ASP A 136 -3.31 5.92 -15.60
C ASP A 136 -4.30 4.82 -15.20
N GLN A 137 -4.31 3.72 -15.95
CA GLN A 137 -5.09 2.52 -15.64
C GLN A 137 -4.64 1.88 -14.33
N VAL A 138 -3.34 1.78 -14.10
CA VAL A 138 -2.79 1.24 -12.85
C VAL A 138 -3.10 2.16 -11.69
N ILE A 139 -2.96 3.48 -11.85
CA ILE A 139 -3.30 4.49 -10.84
C ILE A 139 -4.76 4.34 -10.41
N GLU A 140 -5.70 4.32 -11.36
CA GLU A 140 -7.12 4.18 -11.04
C GLU A 140 -7.41 2.86 -10.33
N ASN A 141 -6.88 1.74 -10.83
CA ASN A 141 -7.13 0.44 -10.21
C ASN A 141 -6.49 0.33 -8.82
N LEU A 142 -5.34 0.97 -8.60
CA LEU A 142 -4.66 1.04 -7.31
C LEU A 142 -5.42 1.94 -6.32
N GLN A 143 -6.05 3.02 -6.79
CA GLN A 143 -6.93 3.87 -5.95
C GLN A 143 -8.24 3.18 -5.56
N ARG A 144 -8.66 2.17 -6.32
CA ARG A 144 -9.85 1.36 -6.05
C ARG A 144 -9.57 0.10 -5.23
N ASP A 145 -8.34 -0.08 -4.75
CA ASP A 145 -7.85 -1.32 -4.12
C ASP A 145 -8.19 -2.57 -4.96
N ALA A 146 -8.21 -2.41 -6.29
CA ALA A 146 -8.71 -3.41 -7.22
C ALA A 146 -7.60 -4.28 -7.84
N LEU A 147 -6.32 -3.95 -7.57
CA LEU A 147 -5.18 -4.75 -8.00
C LEU A 147 -4.67 -5.64 -6.88
N THR A 148 -4.36 -6.89 -7.23
CA THR A 148 -3.59 -7.80 -6.39
C THR A 148 -2.11 -7.40 -6.36
N ALA A 149 -1.40 -7.81 -5.30
CA ALA A 149 0.04 -7.54 -5.20
C ALA A 149 0.85 -8.13 -6.38
N ARG A 150 0.40 -9.27 -6.94
CA ARG A 150 1.00 -9.89 -8.13
C ARG A 150 0.79 -9.02 -9.38
N GLU A 151 -0.40 -8.49 -9.61
CA GLU A 151 -0.67 -7.63 -10.78
C GLU A 151 0.15 -6.34 -10.74
N ILE A 152 0.34 -5.77 -9.54
CA ILE A 152 1.23 -4.62 -9.34
C ILE A 152 2.67 -4.99 -9.66
N ALA A 153 3.13 -6.16 -9.18
CA ALA A 153 4.48 -6.66 -9.48
C ALA A 153 4.67 -6.86 -10.98
N ASP A 154 3.72 -7.46 -11.68
CA ASP A 154 3.78 -7.71 -13.12
C ASP A 154 3.86 -6.41 -13.93
N TYR A 155 3.10 -5.38 -13.53
CA TYR A 155 3.24 -4.04 -14.12
C TYR A 155 4.64 -3.46 -13.90
N ILE A 156 5.15 -3.51 -12.66
CA ILE A 156 6.51 -3.04 -12.36
C ILE A 156 7.54 -3.80 -13.20
N GLY A 157 7.40 -5.12 -13.34
CA GLY A 157 8.30 -5.95 -14.15
C GLY A 157 8.33 -5.55 -15.62
N ARG A 158 7.17 -5.28 -16.23
CA ARG A 158 7.09 -4.76 -17.60
C ARG A 158 7.78 -3.42 -17.75
N GLU A 159 7.54 -2.50 -16.81
CA GLU A 159 8.11 -1.16 -16.87
C GLU A 159 9.64 -1.17 -16.67
N LEU A 160 10.14 -2.05 -15.81
CA LEU A 160 11.58 -2.31 -15.67
C LEU A 160 12.17 -2.88 -16.97
N ALA A 161 11.49 -3.83 -17.62
CA ALA A 161 11.91 -4.38 -18.92
C ALA A 161 11.89 -3.32 -20.04
N ASN A 162 11.01 -2.33 -19.94
CA ASN A 162 10.97 -1.15 -20.81
C ASN A 162 12.07 -0.11 -20.48
N GLY A 163 12.97 -0.41 -19.56
CA GLY A 163 14.12 0.44 -19.22
C GLY A 163 13.82 1.56 -18.20
N LYS A 164 12.62 1.63 -17.63
CA LYS A 164 12.30 2.63 -16.60
C LYS A 164 12.94 2.26 -15.27
N LYS A 165 13.38 3.27 -14.51
CA LYS A 165 13.90 3.08 -13.15
C LYS A 165 12.76 2.99 -12.14
N LYS A 166 12.97 2.28 -11.02
CA LYS A 166 11.97 2.14 -9.94
C LYS A 166 11.41 3.48 -9.44
N GLY A 167 12.24 4.53 -9.38
CA GLY A 167 11.82 5.87 -8.97
C GLY A 167 10.90 6.56 -9.99
N GLU A 168 11.08 6.29 -11.28
CA GLU A 168 10.21 6.81 -12.34
C GLU A 168 8.86 6.09 -12.32
N ILE A 169 8.87 4.77 -12.13
CA ILE A 169 7.67 3.96 -11.97
C ILE A 169 6.87 4.44 -10.75
N ALA A 170 7.53 4.67 -9.61
CA ALA A 170 6.92 5.15 -8.39
C ALA A 170 6.21 6.50 -8.59
N LYS A 171 6.86 7.44 -9.27
CA LYS A 171 6.26 8.74 -9.64
C LYS A 171 5.06 8.55 -10.58
N ALA A 172 5.20 7.70 -11.59
CA ALA A 172 4.13 7.45 -12.56
C ALA A 172 2.86 6.90 -11.89
N ILE A 173 2.99 5.99 -10.92
CA ILE A 173 1.82 5.40 -10.23
C ILE A 173 1.43 6.12 -8.92
N GLY A 174 2.06 7.25 -8.60
CA GLY A 174 1.77 8.02 -7.37
C GLY A 174 2.05 7.27 -6.06
N LYS A 175 3.08 6.43 -6.01
CA LYS A 175 3.49 5.66 -4.82
C LYS A 175 4.94 5.94 -4.40
N SER A 176 5.34 5.40 -3.26
CA SER A 176 6.72 5.55 -2.77
C SER A 176 7.69 4.62 -3.52
N PRO A 177 8.98 4.98 -3.65
CA PRO A 177 10.01 4.08 -4.18
C PRO A 177 10.12 2.75 -3.39
N ALA A 178 9.87 2.81 -2.08
CA ALA A 178 9.82 1.63 -1.22
C ALA A 178 8.67 0.68 -1.61
N PHE A 179 7.48 1.20 -1.89
CA PHE A 179 6.33 0.42 -2.36
C PHE A 179 6.66 -0.34 -3.64
N VAL A 180 7.26 0.34 -4.62
CA VAL A 180 7.68 -0.29 -5.90
C VAL A 180 8.75 -1.35 -5.65
N THR A 181 9.71 -1.08 -4.77
CA THR A 181 10.79 -2.03 -4.45
C THR A 181 10.27 -3.30 -3.78
N GLN A 182 9.33 -3.18 -2.85
CA GLN A 182 8.69 -4.30 -2.16
C GLN A 182 7.86 -5.15 -3.13
N HIS A 183 7.04 -4.53 -3.98
CA HIS A 183 6.25 -5.27 -4.96
C HIS A 183 7.11 -5.90 -6.05
N ALA A 184 8.21 -5.26 -6.46
CA ALA A 184 9.15 -5.82 -7.41
C ALA A 184 9.79 -7.12 -6.90
N ALA A 185 9.95 -7.30 -5.59
CA ALA A 185 10.48 -8.55 -5.04
C ALA A 185 9.57 -9.76 -5.30
N LEU A 186 8.27 -9.55 -5.54
CA LEU A 186 7.35 -10.63 -5.89
C LEU A 186 7.63 -11.23 -7.28
N LEU A 187 8.36 -10.52 -8.15
CA LEU A 187 8.71 -11.00 -9.50
C LEU A 187 9.59 -12.23 -9.47
N ASP A 188 10.48 -12.32 -8.46
CA ASP A 188 11.44 -13.41 -8.31
C ASP A 188 11.59 -13.76 -6.82
N LEU A 189 10.72 -14.67 -6.38
CA LEU A 189 10.71 -15.14 -4.99
C LEU A 189 11.47 -16.46 -4.86
N PRO A 190 12.37 -16.60 -3.88
CA PRO A 190 12.94 -17.89 -3.51
C PRO A 190 11.85 -18.90 -3.19
N GLU A 191 12.06 -20.17 -3.56
CA GLU A 191 11.08 -21.25 -3.44
C GLU A 191 10.34 -21.32 -2.08
N PRO A 192 11.01 -21.30 -0.90
CA PRO A 192 10.32 -21.39 0.38
C PRO A 192 9.39 -20.19 0.63
N ILE A 193 9.78 -19.00 0.19
CA ILE A 193 8.99 -17.77 0.32
C ILE A 193 7.83 -17.76 -0.69
N ALA A 194 8.09 -18.20 -1.92
CA ALA A 194 7.07 -18.35 -2.95
C ALA A 194 5.94 -19.29 -2.49
N LYS A 195 6.28 -20.43 -1.87
CA LYS A 195 5.32 -21.37 -1.26
C LYS A 195 4.48 -20.70 -0.16
N ALA A 196 5.10 -19.91 0.71
CA ALA A 196 4.39 -19.19 1.77
C ALA A 196 3.43 -18.11 1.22
N PHE A 197 3.82 -17.42 0.14
CA PHE A 197 2.98 -16.43 -0.53
C PHE A 197 1.80 -17.08 -1.28
N GLN A 198 2.06 -18.12 -2.07
CA GLN A 198 1.06 -18.81 -2.89
C GLN A 198 0.01 -19.55 -2.04
N SER A 199 0.42 -20.13 -0.91
CA SER A 199 -0.51 -20.76 0.04
C SER A 199 -1.37 -19.74 0.80
N GLY A 200 -1.05 -18.45 0.71
CA GLY A 200 -1.72 -17.39 1.45
C GLY A 200 -1.32 -17.29 2.93
N ARG A 201 -0.33 -18.08 3.37
CA ARG A 201 0.21 -18.05 4.74
C ARG A 201 0.87 -16.70 5.07
N CYS A 202 1.44 -16.03 4.08
CA CYS A 202 1.87 -14.64 4.19
C CYS A 202 1.45 -13.85 2.94
N LYS A 203 0.66 -12.78 3.14
CA LYS A 203 0.21 -11.87 2.07
C LYS A 203 0.78 -10.44 2.20
N ASP A 204 1.40 -10.11 3.33
CA ASP A 204 2.00 -8.79 3.56
C ASP A 204 3.29 -8.68 2.72
N VAL A 205 3.24 -7.86 1.67
CA VAL A 205 4.35 -7.65 0.73
C VAL A 205 5.60 -7.13 1.43
N THR A 206 5.45 -6.39 2.54
CA THR A 206 6.57 -5.91 3.36
C THR A 206 7.31 -7.09 3.99
N LEU A 207 6.57 -8.02 4.59
CA LEU A 207 7.15 -9.21 5.23
C LEU A 207 7.81 -10.13 4.21
N ILE A 208 7.19 -10.29 3.05
CA ILE A 208 7.78 -11.04 1.94
C ILE A 208 9.09 -10.39 1.51
N TYR A 209 9.12 -9.07 1.33
CA TYR A 209 10.34 -8.34 0.98
C TYR A 209 11.45 -8.52 2.03
N ASP A 210 11.10 -8.41 3.32
CA ASP A 210 12.05 -8.60 4.42
C ASP A 210 12.62 -10.03 4.43
N LEU A 211 11.77 -11.05 4.25
CA LEU A 211 12.17 -12.45 4.15
C LEU A 211 13.07 -12.70 2.94
N VAL A 212 12.80 -12.08 1.79
CA VAL A 212 13.68 -12.16 0.61
C VAL A 212 15.05 -11.57 0.92
N GLY A 213 15.09 -10.44 1.63
CA GLY A 213 16.34 -9.82 2.09
C GLY A 213 17.13 -10.73 3.03
N LEU A 214 16.46 -11.38 3.99
CA LEU A 214 17.09 -12.34 4.90
C LEU A 214 17.58 -13.59 4.18
N HIS A 215 16.78 -14.13 3.26
CA HIS A 215 17.12 -15.35 2.51
C HIS A 215 18.38 -15.17 1.66
N LYS A 216 18.66 -13.96 1.16
CA LYS A 216 19.91 -13.67 0.44
C LYS A 216 21.17 -13.83 1.31
N LYS A 217 21.05 -13.63 2.62
CA LYS A 217 22.16 -13.75 3.58
C LYS A 217 22.17 -15.10 4.30
N HIS A 218 20.99 -15.65 4.57
CA HIS A 218 20.77 -16.82 5.42
C HIS A 218 19.73 -17.76 4.80
N SER A 219 20.03 -18.26 3.59
CA SER A 219 19.11 -19.09 2.79
C SER A 219 18.54 -20.27 3.58
N GLU A 220 19.41 -21.09 4.18
CA GLU A 220 18.99 -22.28 4.93
C GLU A 220 18.19 -21.95 6.19
N GLY A 221 18.61 -20.93 6.94
CA GLY A 221 17.93 -20.49 8.15
C GLY A 221 16.50 -20.04 7.89
N VAL A 222 16.30 -19.25 6.83
CA VAL A 222 14.96 -18.81 6.40
C VAL A 222 14.14 -19.99 5.86
N ALA A 223 14.73 -20.87 5.05
CA ALA A 223 14.05 -22.05 4.53
C ALA A 223 13.58 -22.99 5.65
N ARG A 224 14.44 -23.27 6.63
CA ARG A 224 14.11 -24.08 7.82
C ARG A 224 13.02 -23.44 8.66
N TRP A 225 13.08 -22.13 8.87
CA TRP A 225 12.05 -21.40 9.62
C TRP A 225 10.69 -21.43 8.92
N LEU A 226 10.67 -21.30 7.60
CA LEU A 226 9.44 -21.40 6.81
C LEU A 226 8.90 -22.83 6.66
N ALA A 227 9.74 -23.85 6.83
CA ALA A 227 9.34 -25.26 6.75
C ALA A 227 8.43 -25.69 7.90
N ASP A 228 8.50 -25.04 9.05
CA ASP A 228 7.54 -25.22 10.13
C ASP A 228 6.18 -24.66 9.70
N ALA A 229 5.16 -25.51 9.57
CA ALA A 229 3.83 -25.11 9.13
C ALA A 229 3.06 -24.30 10.19
N ASP A 230 3.37 -24.49 11.47
CA ASP A 230 2.72 -23.82 12.59
C ASP A 230 3.33 -22.43 12.87
N GLN A 231 4.47 -22.13 12.23
CA GLN A 231 5.13 -20.86 12.39
C GLN A 231 4.31 -19.71 11.77
N GLU A 232 3.79 -18.84 12.63
CA GLU A 232 3.10 -17.63 12.19
C GLU A 232 4.10 -16.64 11.57
N ILE A 233 3.73 -16.07 10.41
CA ILE A 233 4.56 -15.09 9.69
C ILE A 233 4.03 -13.69 9.99
N THR A 234 4.53 -13.11 11.08
CA THR A 234 4.20 -11.75 11.55
C THR A 234 5.45 -10.86 11.60
N ARG A 235 5.26 -9.53 11.65
CA ARG A 235 6.36 -8.56 11.82
C ARG A 235 7.26 -8.88 13.02
N GLY A 236 6.66 -9.29 14.14
CA GLY A 236 7.41 -9.69 15.33
C GLY A 236 8.24 -10.94 15.09
N SER A 237 7.65 -11.98 14.50
CA SER A 237 8.35 -13.24 14.23
C SER A 237 9.49 -13.09 13.21
N VAL A 238 9.32 -12.28 12.16
CA VAL A 238 10.36 -12.02 11.15
C VAL A 238 11.48 -11.17 11.75
N ARG A 239 11.16 -10.24 12.65
CA ARG A 239 12.17 -9.49 13.41
C ARG A 239 12.99 -10.42 14.31
N LEU A 240 12.35 -11.31 15.06
CA LEU A 240 13.05 -12.28 15.91
C LEU A 240 13.91 -13.24 15.07
N LEU A 241 13.41 -13.68 13.92
CA LEU A 241 14.19 -14.47 12.97
C LEU A 241 15.44 -13.71 12.51
N LYS A 242 15.28 -12.44 12.13
CA LYS A 242 16.39 -11.58 11.74
C LYS A 242 17.44 -11.48 12.86
N GLU A 243 17.00 -11.13 14.07
CA GLU A 243 17.88 -11.03 15.25
C GLU A 243 18.58 -12.37 15.55
N PHE A 244 17.87 -13.50 15.45
CA PHE A 244 18.44 -14.84 15.66
C PHE A 244 19.50 -15.20 14.60
N LEU A 245 19.25 -14.92 13.33
CA LEU A 245 20.18 -15.23 12.24
C LEU A 245 21.40 -14.29 12.25
N GLU A 246 21.20 -13.02 12.65
CA GLU A 246 22.28 -12.03 12.74
C GLU A 246 23.12 -12.17 14.03
N SER A 247 22.57 -12.72 15.13
CA SER A 247 23.25 -12.89 16.41
C SER A 247 24.19 -14.10 16.50
N GLY A 248 24.27 -14.92 15.45
CA GLY A 248 25.34 -15.90 15.31
C GLY A 248 25.39 -16.94 16.43
N LEU A 249 24.39 -17.82 16.52
CA LEU A 249 24.68 -19.21 16.87
C LEU A 249 25.20 -19.89 15.61
N SER A 250 26.45 -19.58 15.28
CA SER A 250 27.26 -20.28 14.29
C SER A 250 27.53 -21.70 14.80
N GLY A 251 26.55 -22.58 14.59
CA GLY A 251 26.71 -24.03 14.71
C GLY A 251 26.59 -24.63 13.31
N GLU A 252 27.74 -24.79 12.67
CA GLU A 252 28.06 -25.82 11.67
C GLU A 252 27.16 -25.94 10.43
N ALA A 253 27.62 -25.35 9.32
CA ALA A 253 27.76 -26.02 8.02
C ALA A 253 28.40 -25.03 7.02
N GLU A 254 29.72 -24.81 7.15
CA GLU A 254 30.53 -24.45 5.98
C GLU A 254 30.92 -25.76 5.31
N GLU A 255 30.44 -26.00 4.08
CA GLU A 255 31.21 -26.70 3.06
C GLU A 255 31.08 -25.97 1.73
N GLU A 256 32.24 -25.80 1.11
CA GLU A 256 32.55 -24.97 -0.04
C GLU A 256 32.06 -25.53 -1.38
N ALA A 257 31.87 -24.59 -2.33
CA ALA A 257 32.36 -24.59 -3.73
C ALA A 257 31.37 -23.81 -4.60
N GLY A 258 31.72 -22.85 -5.43
CA GLY A 258 33.00 -22.28 -5.83
C GLY A 258 32.70 -21.27 -6.97
N ASP A 259 33.52 -20.21 -7.01
CA ASP A 259 33.90 -19.34 -8.13
C ASP A 259 32.92 -19.09 -9.30
N ASP A 260 32.55 -17.81 -9.48
CA ASP A 260 32.79 -17.13 -10.77
C ASP A 260 32.94 -15.61 -10.57
N GLU A 261 34.03 -15.07 -11.13
CA GLU A 261 34.41 -13.66 -11.16
C GLU A 261 33.59 -12.90 -12.22
N GLY A 262 33.29 -11.62 -12.00
CA GLY A 262 32.58 -10.88 -13.06
C GLY A 262 32.17 -9.42 -12.86
N ASN A 263 33.06 -8.58 -12.32
CA ASN A 263 33.26 -7.17 -12.71
C ASN A 263 32.12 -6.12 -12.50
N GLY A 264 32.39 -5.20 -11.56
CA GLY A 264 32.65 -3.78 -11.89
C GLY A 264 31.48 -2.79 -11.95
N GLY A 265 31.43 -1.87 -10.98
CA GLY A 265 30.63 -0.65 -11.08
C GLY A 265 30.67 0.21 -9.82
N ALA A 266 31.77 0.96 -9.65
CA ALA A 266 31.98 1.93 -8.59
C ALA A 266 30.96 3.09 -8.61
N GLY A 267 30.65 3.59 -7.42
CA GLY A 267 29.91 4.83 -7.20
C GLY A 267 29.99 5.21 -5.73
N ASP A 268 30.96 6.07 -5.41
CA ASP A 268 31.12 6.74 -4.11
C ASP A 268 29.85 7.51 -3.74
N ASP A 269 29.40 7.37 -2.49
CA ASP A 269 28.75 8.46 -1.76
C ASP A 269 29.04 8.32 -0.27
N ALA A 270 29.85 9.23 0.24
CA ALA A 270 30.20 9.35 1.64
C ALA A 270 29.09 10.13 2.37
N GLY A 271 28.21 9.41 3.05
CA GLY A 271 27.27 9.97 4.02
C GLY A 271 27.62 9.51 5.42
N ALA A 272 28.04 10.43 6.28
CA ALA A 272 28.34 10.17 7.69
C ALA A 272 27.08 9.71 8.44
N GLU A 273 27.09 8.47 8.93
CA GLU A 273 26.11 7.98 9.91
C GLU A 273 26.73 8.05 11.31
N GLU A 274 26.09 8.82 12.20
CA GLU A 274 26.41 8.86 13.62
C GLU A 274 26.20 7.47 14.25
N GLU A 275 27.28 6.88 14.74
CA GLU A 275 27.27 5.66 15.54
C GLU A 275 26.46 5.89 16.82
N LYS A 276 25.28 5.27 16.92
CA LYS A 276 24.60 5.10 18.21
C LYS A 276 25.25 3.94 18.96
N GLU A 277 25.93 4.28 20.05
CA GLU A 277 26.49 3.31 21.00
C GLU A 277 25.41 2.28 21.45
N PRO A 278 25.76 0.99 21.54
CA PRO A 278 24.83 -0.05 21.94
C PRO A 278 24.44 0.14 23.41
N LYS A 279 23.13 0.17 23.68
CA LYS A 279 22.61 0.06 25.05
C LYS A 279 22.94 -1.32 25.59
N GLU A 280 23.72 -1.39 26.68
CA GLU A 280 23.89 -2.61 27.46
C GLU A 280 22.51 -3.19 27.80
N GLU A 281 22.29 -4.45 27.42
CA GLU A 281 21.06 -5.17 27.76
C GLU A 281 21.03 -5.42 29.27
N ASP A 282 19.99 -4.92 29.93
CA ASP A 282 19.77 -5.12 31.37
C ASP A 282 19.63 -6.63 31.67
N PRO A 283 20.58 -7.25 32.40
CA PRO A 283 20.59 -8.68 32.68
C PRO A 283 19.44 -9.14 33.58
N LEU A 284 18.64 -8.21 34.13
CA LEU A 284 17.46 -8.51 34.92
C LEU A 284 16.16 -8.54 34.10
N LYS A 285 16.23 -8.23 32.80
CA LYS A 285 15.05 -8.14 31.94
C LYS A 285 14.83 -9.44 31.15
N LEU A 286 13.74 -10.14 31.47
CA LEU A 286 13.29 -11.31 30.69
C LEU A 286 12.94 -10.89 29.26
N LYS A 287 13.57 -11.51 28.25
CA LYS A 287 13.32 -11.25 26.82
C LYS A 287 11.92 -11.73 26.40
N LYS A 288 11.44 -12.83 26.98
CA LYS A 288 10.09 -13.38 26.78
C LYS A 288 9.64 -14.16 28.01
N ALA A 289 8.74 -13.56 28.78
CA ALA A 289 8.21 -14.14 30.00
C ALA A 289 7.16 -15.23 29.69
N ILE A 290 7.45 -16.47 30.07
CA ILE A 290 6.51 -17.58 30.10
C ILE A 290 6.05 -17.77 31.54
N VAL A 291 4.75 -17.63 31.78
CA VAL A 291 4.17 -17.88 33.11
C VAL A 291 3.67 -19.32 33.15
N GLN A 292 4.38 -20.17 33.88
CA GLN A 292 4.01 -21.55 34.11
C GLN A 292 3.01 -21.63 35.27
N VAL A 293 1.95 -22.40 35.08
CA VAL A 293 0.83 -22.51 36.01
C VAL A 293 0.39 -23.96 36.17
N SER A 294 -0.29 -24.26 37.26
CA SER A 294 -0.98 -25.53 37.51
C SER A 294 -2.47 -25.29 37.56
N HIS A 295 -3.24 -26.07 36.79
CA HIS A 295 -4.69 -26.09 36.85
C HIS A 295 -5.17 -27.54 36.99
N SER A 296 -5.94 -27.82 38.04
CA SER A 296 -6.39 -29.20 38.36
C SER A 296 -5.26 -30.23 38.48
N LYS A 297 -4.11 -29.83 39.06
CA LYS A 297 -2.87 -30.63 39.17
C LYS A 297 -2.21 -30.98 37.83
N ARG A 298 -2.62 -30.34 36.73
CA ARG A 298 -1.98 -30.49 35.42
C ARG A 298 -1.11 -29.26 35.12
N PRO A 299 0.12 -29.45 34.63
CA PRO A 299 0.99 -28.35 34.23
C PRO A 299 0.44 -27.67 32.96
N ALA A 300 0.48 -26.34 32.96
CA ALA A 300 0.00 -25.51 31.87
C ALA A 300 0.80 -24.20 31.82
N ARG A 301 0.64 -23.44 30.74
CA ARG A 301 1.18 -22.09 30.59
C ARG A 301 0.08 -21.08 30.30
N LEU A 302 0.19 -19.87 30.85
CA LEU A 302 -0.73 -18.78 30.53
C LEU A 302 -0.49 -18.26 29.11
N ILE A 303 -1.57 -18.02 28.40
CA ILE A 303 -1.57 -17.42 27.06
C ILE A 303 -1.85 -15.93 27.21
N LEU A 304 -0.80 -15.11 27.14
CA LEU A 304 -0.89 -13.67 27.41
C LEU A 304 -1.34 -12.83 26.19
N ASN A 305 -1.36 -13.42 25.00
CA ASN A 305 -1.75 -12.77 23.74
C ASN A 305 -3.21 -13.04 23.33
N LYS A 306 -4.02 -13.69 24.18
CA LYS A 306 -5.43 -14.03 23.91
C LYS A 306 -6.35 -13.36 24.92
N ARG A 307 -7.35 -12.61 24.45
CA ARG A 307 -8.25 -11.83 25.31
C ARG A 307 -9.22 -12.75 26.08
N PRO A 308 -9.34 -12.63 27.40
CA PRO A 308 -10.33 -13.38 28.18
C PRO A 308 -11.75 -12.87 27.97
N SER A 309 -12.76 -13.72 28.22
CA SER A 309 -14.18 -13.43 28.08
C SER A 309 -14.74 -12.51 29.17
N ARG A 310 -14.13 -12.52 30.36
CA ARG A 310 -14.49 -11.66 31.50
C ARG A 310 -13.30 -11.48 32.44
N ASP A 311 -13.43 -10.57 33.40
CA ASP A 311 -12.45 -10.42 34.46
C ASP A 311 -12.44 -11.67 35.36
N GLY A 312 -11.25 -12.10 35.76
CA GLY A 312 -11.04 -13.29 36.61
C GLY A 312 -10.91 -14.61 35.86
N VAL A 313 -10.90 -14.62 34.52
CA VAL A 313 -10.54 -15.81 33.72
C VAL A 313 -9.33 -15.53 32.84
N ALA A 314 -8.62 -16.59 32.45
CA ALA A 314 -7.50 -16.50 31.52
C ALA A 314 -7.39 -17.76 30.67
N TRP A 315 -6.81 -17.60 29.48
CA TRP A 315 -6.49 -18.73 28.61
C TRP A 315 -5.21 -19.43 29.09
N ILE A 316 -5.26 -20.74 29.22
CA ILE A 316 -4.11 -21.60 29.51
C ILE A 316 -3.95 -22.65 28.40
N LYS A 317 -2.71 -23.08 28.16
CA LYS A 317 -2.38 -24.23 27.32
C LYS A 317 -1.77 -25.32 28.19
N TYR A 318 -2.37 -26.51 28.23
CA TYR A 318 -1.80 -27.62 28.98
C TYR A 318 -0.55 -28.16 28.29
N GLU A 319 0.48 -28.47 29.08
CA GLU A 319 1.76 -28.98 28.55
C GLU A 319 1.65 -30.44 28.07
N ASP A 320 0.75 -31.22 28.66
CA ASP A 320 0.59 -32.65 28.39
C ASP A 320 -0.18 -32.95 27.08
N SER A 321 -1.12 -32.09 26.72
CA SER A 321 -2.11 -32.31 25.66
C SER A 321 -2.10 -31.22 24.59
N GLY A 322 -1.46 -30.07 24.88
CA GLY A 322 -1.49 -28.90 23.99
C GLY A 322 -2.86 -28.23 23.88
N GLU A 323 -3.87 -28.70 24.62
CA GLU A 323 -5.21 -28.14 24.61
C GLU A 323 -5.23 -26.74 25.22
N GLU A 324 -5.90 -25.81 24.54
CA GLU A 324 -6.13 -24.46 25.03
C GLU A 324 -7.54 -24.31 25.60
N THR A 325 -7.63 -23.90 26.85
CA THR A 325 -8.92 -23.65 27.51
C THR A 325 -8.88 -22.37 28.30
N GLU A 326 -10.03 -21.71 28.39
CA GLU A 326 -10.24 -20.61 29.31
C GLU A 326 -10.60 -21.16 30.69
N VAL A 327 -9.94 -20.66 31.73
CA VAL A 327 -10.11 -21.15 33.12
C VAL A 327 -10.24 -19.99 34.09
N ASP A 328 -10.89 -20.26 35.22
CA ASP A 328 -10.98 -19.33 36.34
C ASP A 328 -9.62 -19.18 37.03
N LEU A 329 -9.11 -17.95 37.10
CA LEU A 329 -7.81 -17.65 37.71
C LEU A 329 -7.77 -18.02 39.20
N GLY A 330 -8.92 -18.05 39.90
CA GLY A 330 -8.99 -18.53 41.29
C GLY A 330 -8.71 -20.02 41.45
N LYS A 331 -8.71 -20.78 40.35
CA LYS A 331 -8.39 -22.22 40.31
C LYS A 331 -7.01 -22.50 39.70
N VAL A 332 -6.25 -21.46 39.37
CA VAL A 332 -4.93 -21.55 38.75
C VAL A 332 -3.87 -21.20 39.79
N GLN A 333 -2.89 -22.08 39.97
CA GLN A 333 -1.74 -21.83 40.83
C GLN A 333 -0.54 -21.43 39.97
N LEU A 334 0.04 -20.25 40.22
CA LEU A 334 1.29 -19.85 39.59
C LEU A 334 2.44 -20.72 40.10
N LEU A 335 3.23 -21.28 39.19
CA LEU A 335 4.37 -22.15 39.54
C LEU A 335 5.70 -21.43 39.34
N ALA A 336 5.93 -20.88 38.14
CA ALA A 336 7.19 -20.28 37.78
C ALA A 336 7.02 -19.18 36.73
N LEU A 337 7.96 -18.24 36.73
CA LEU A 337 8.17 -17.29 35.65
C LEU A 337 9.47 -17.68 34.96
N LEU A 338 9.38 -18.07 33.69
CA LEU A 338 10.50 -18.55 32.91
C LEU A 338 10.80 -17.60 31.76
N GLU A 339 12.03 -17.62 31.28
CA GLU A 339 12.41 -17.03 30.00
C GLU A 339 12.29 -18.12 28.92
N GLY A 340 11.69 -17.81 27.78
CA GLY A 340 11.63 -18.76 26.65
C GLY A 340 11.45 -18.11 25.30
#